data_AF-A0A7C2ELE8-F1
#
_entry.id   AF-A0A7C2ELE8-F1
#
_cell.length_a   1.000
_cell.length_b   1.000
_cell.length_c   1.000
_cell.angle_alpha   90.00
_cell.angle_beta   90.00
_cell.angle_gamma   90.00
#
_symmetry.space_group_name_H-M   'P 1'
#
loop_
_entity.id
_entity.type
_entity.pdbx_description
1 polymer ?
#
loop_
_entity_poly.entity_id
_entity_poly.type
_entity_poly.pdbx_seq_one_letter_code
_entity_poly.pdbx_strand_id
1 'polypeptide(L)'
;MRRTLSLLLFISLIGTLAEADTIHLKNGSVIKGKVASFADDQFIILLDTGDGRYLSRATIFMGDVSRIEFDAAPGGTPREQAAAPAPPPDNTPPRDVAARETQRETQTRTQPPAESQAVTRDPVKPPPASDPEPSQPEKTVTTPPQDTEIPDSERTSRKLTGPVKTQNIDVVARRDWTSTGLIIKRGDRIRITATGTVTLDQGSGRTSGPEGIELADPRKLMGDQPTGALIGVIGADNDDFIFIGRLTEFTASRDGLLFLSVNEGALADNSGSYKAVIEVQSQSARKP
;
A
#
# COMPACT_ATOMS: atom_id res chain seq x y z
N MET A 1 -18.58 44.35 -59.26
CA MET A 1 -17.73 44.81 -58.13
C MET A 1 -17.48 43.64 -57.19
N ARG A 2 -16.30 43.55 -56.54
CA ARG A 2 -15.94 42.47 -55.60
C ARG A 2 -16.38 42.81 -54.16
N ARG A 3 -16.58 41.78 -53.34
CA ARG A 3 -16.46 41.66 -51.85
C ARG A 3 -17.69 40.97 -51.24
N THR A 4 -17.59 40.02 -50.30
CA THR A 4 -16.52 39.07 -49.91
C THR A 4 -17.22 38.01 -49.07
N LEU A 5 -17.02 36.72 -49.35
CA LEU A 5 -17.61 35.64 -48.55
C LEU A 5 -16.75 35.42 -47.29
N SER A 6 -17.27 35.73 -46.10
CA SER A 6 -16.56 35.47 -44.84
C SER A 6 -16.58 33.98 -44.53
N LEU A 7 -15.51 33.29 -44.94
CA LEU A 7 -15.23 31.92 -44.52
C LEU A 7 -14.79 31.94 -43.05
N LEU A 8 -15.72 31.60 -42.15
CA LEU A 8 -15.42 31.35 -40.73
C LEU A 8 -14.54 30.10 -40.62
N LEU A 9 -13.22 30.32 -40.61
CA LEU A 9 -12.24 29.30 -40.33
C LEU A 9 -12.39 28.86 -38.87
N PHE A 10 -13.11 27.76 -38.65
CA PHE A 10 -13.06 27.03 -37.39
C PHE A 10 -11.63 26.49 -37.23
N ILE A 11 -10.78 27.25 -36.53
CA ILE A 11 -9.51 26.76 -36.03
C ILE A 11 -9.87 25.71 -34.97
N SER A 12 -9.88 24.45 -35.40
CA SER A 12 -9.94 23.32 -34.48
C SER A 12 -8.74 23.43 -33.56
N LEU A 13 -8.99 23.83 -32.31
CA LEU A 13 -7.98 23.82 -31.26
C LEU A 13 -7.72 22.35 -30.95
N ILE A 14 -6.72 21.78 -31.63
CA ILE A 14 -6.25 20.42 -31.38
C ILE A 14 -5.74 20.38 -29.96
N GLY A 15 -6.58 19.89 -29.05
CA GLY A 15 -6.17 19.55 -27.69
C GLY A 15 -5.13 18.45 -27.79
N THR A 16 -3.87 18.79 -27.55
CA THR A 16 -2.80 17.80 -27.43
C THR A 16 -3.14 16.89 -26.25
N LEU A 17 -3.41 15.62 -26.54
CA LEU A 17 -3.44 14.57 -25.53
C LEU A 17 -2.10 14.61 -24.80
N ALA A 18 -2.14 14.89 -23.50
CA ALA A 18 -0.95 14.74 -22.66
C ALA A 18 -0.79 13.25 -22.39
N GLU A 19 0.21 12.64 -23.01
CA GLU A 19 0.61 11.28 -22.67
C GLU A 19 0.95 11.18 -21.18
N ALA A 20 0.68 10.03 -20.59
CA ALA A 20 0.89 9.80 -19.17
C ALA A 20 2.30 9.26 -18.91
N ASP A 21 3.01 9.84 -17.95
CA ASP A 21 4.30 9.31 -17.50
C ASP A 21 4.12 7.85 -17.05
N THR A 22 5.13 7.02 -17.31
CA THR A 22 5.14 5.61 -16.95
C THR A 22 6.13 5.39 -15.81
N ILE A 23 5.60 5.07 -14.63
CA ILE A 23 6.36 4.82 -13.41
C ILE A 23 6.48 3.31 -13.23
N HIS A 24 7.71 2.81 -13.32
CA HIS A 24 8.06 1.44 -12.98
C HIS A 24 8.44 1.36 -11.50
N LEU A 25 7.91 0.37 -10.81
CA LEU A 25 8.22 0.08 -9.41
C LEU A 25 9.19 -1.11 -9.30
N LYS A 26 9.88 -1.22 -8.16
CA LYS A 26 10.82 -2.32 -7.84
C LYS A 26 10.12 -3.66 -7.63
N ASN A 27 8.82 -3.67 -7.34
CA ASN A 27 7.98 -4.86 -7.29
C ASN A 27 7.52 -5.34 -8.69
N GLY A 28 8.01 -4.70 -9.77
CA GLY A 28 7.66 -5.01 -11.16
C GLY A 28 6.32 -4.43 -11.63
N SER A 29 5.52 -3.82 -10.75
CA SER A 29 4.31 -3.13 -11.15
C SER A 29 4.63 -1.87 -11.97
N VAL A 30 3.75 -1.55 -12.92
CA VAL A 30 3.83 -0.34 -13.75
C VAL A 30 2.58 0.49 -13.50
N ILE A 31 2.78 1.78 -13.26
CA ILE A 31 1.73 2.77 -13.01
C ILE A 31 1.82 3.82 -14.11
N LYS A 32 0.69 4.12 -14.76
CA LYS A 32 0.57 5.25 -15.68
C LYS A 32 -0.14 6.41 -15.00
N GLY A 33 0.43 7.60 -15.11
CA GLY A 33 -0.11 8.81 -14.54
C GLY A 33 0.88 9.96 -14.67
N LYS A 34 0.40 11.19 -14.55
CA LYS A 34 1.26 12.37 -14.64
C LYS A 34 1.96 12.62 -13.32
N VAL A 35 3.29 12.72 -13.30
CA VAL A 35 4.03 13.15 -12.10
C VAL A 35 3.74 14.63 -11.86
N ALA A 36 3.13 14.94 -10.72
CA ALA A 36 2.72 16.30 -10.36
C ALA A 36 3.79 17.02 -9.51
N SER A 37 4.43 16.30 -8.58
CA SER A 37 5.50 16.85 -7.74
C SER A 37 6.33 15.75 -7.06
N PHE A 38 7.46 16.14 -6.49
CA PHE A 38 8.32 15.30 -5.64
C PHE A 38 8.71 16.09 -4.38
N ALA A 39 8.48 15.52 -3.20
CA ALA A 39 8.82 16.09 -1.89
C ALA A 39 8.95 14.96 -0.85
N ASP A 40 9.78 15.13 0.18
CA ASP A 40 9.93 14.18 1.31
C ASP A 40 10.13 12.71 0.87
N ASP A 41 11.02 12.52 -0.11
CA ASP A 41 11.29 11.25 -0.81
C ASP A 41 10.05 10.54 -1.40
N GLN A 42 9.01 11.31 -1.75
CA GLN A 42 7.75 10.82 -2.30
C GLN A 42 7.36 11.55 -3.60
N PHE A 43 7.01 10.78 -4.62
CA PHE A 43 6.35 11.28 -5.83
C PHE A 43 4.85 11.36 -5.62
N ILE A 44 4.26 12.50 -6.01
CA ILE A 44 2.82 12.66 -6.13
C ILE A 44 2.47 12.51 -7.60
N ILE A 45 1.64 11.52 -7.92
CA ILE A 45 1.24 11.14 -9.27
C ILE A 45 -0.28 11.30 -9.40
N LEU A 46 -0.71 11.88 -10.52
CA LEU A 46 -2.09 12.00 -10.92
C LEU A 46 -2.41 10.84 -11.87
N LEU A 47 -3.19 9.87 -11.39
CA LEU A 47 -3.52 8.66 -12.14
C LEU A 47 -4.67 8.91 -13.12
N ASP A 48 -4.48 8.52 -14.39
CA ASP A 48 -5.59 8.48 -15.31
C ASP A 48 -6.50 7.29 -14.96
N THR A 49 -7.77 7.60 -14.73
CA THR A 49 -8.78 6.60 -14.38
C THR A 49 -9.45 6.01 -15.64
N GLY A 50 -9.12 6.50 -16.83
CA GLY A 50 -9.66 6.07 -18.13
C GLY A 50 -10.76 6.98 -18.67
N ASP A 51 -11.25 7.91 -17.85
CA ASP A 51 -12.32 8.86 -18.17
C ASP A 51 -11.77 10.24 -18.60
N GLY A 52 -10.46 10.36 -18.85
CA GLY A 52 -9.79 11.63 -19.17
C GLY A 52 -9.76 12.65 -18.01
N ARG A 53 -10.13 12.22 -16.80
CA ARG A 53 -10.05 13.00 -15.57
C ARG A 53 -9.08 12.29 -14.61
N TYR A 54 -8.04 13.01 -14.20
CA TYR A 54 -7.14 12.56 -13.14
C TYR A 54 -7.84 12.68 -11.77
N LEU A 55 -8.73 11.72 -11.46
CA LEU A 55 -9.54 11.74 -10.23
C LEU A 55 -8.84 11.09 -9.02
N SER A 56 -7.77 10.32 -9.24
CA SER A 56 -6.99 9.71 -8.16
C SER A 56 -5.59 10.29 -8.10
N ARG A 57 -5.26 10.89 -6.96
CA ARG A 57 -3.86 11.13 -6.54
C ARG A 57 -3.28 9.83 -6.00
N ALA A 58 -1.99 9.62 -6.21
CA ALA A 58 -1.20 8.54 -5.65
C ALA A 58 0.13 9.09 -5.13
N THR A 59 0.56 8.63 -3.96
CA THR A 59 1.85 9.01 -3.35
C THR A 59 2.75 7.79 -3.34
N ILE A 60 3.95 7.89 -3.92
CA ILE A 60 4.88 6.75 -4.06
C ILE A 60 6.26 7.15 -3.56
N PHE A 61 6.75 6.43 -2.56
CA PHE A 61 8.12 6.61 -2.06
C PHE A 61 9.15 6.30 -3.16
N MET A 62 10.16 7.16 -3.31
CA MET A 62 11.35 6.96 -4.14
C MET A 62 12.00 5.60 -3.88
N GLY A 63 11.93 5.12 -2.63
CA GLY A 63 12.36 3.78 -2.23
C GLY A 63 11.72 2.64 -3.03
N ASP A 64 10.50 2.80 -3.56
CA ASP A 64 9.79 1.81 -4.38
C ASP A 64 9.97 2.00 -5.88
N VAL A 65 10.42 3.18 -6.35
CA VAL A 65 10.53 3.49 -7.77
C VAL A 65 11.79 2.84 -8.35
N SER A 66 11.64 2.12 -9.48
CA SER A 66 12.77 1.57 -10.24
C SER A 66 13.16 2.45 -11.42
N ARG A 67 12.18 3.04 -12.12
CA ARG A 67 12.39 4.01 -13.22
C ARG A 67 11.14 4.86 -13.42
N ILE A 68 11.32 6.11 -13.87
CA ILE A 68 10.24 6.91 -14.46
C ILE A 68 10.60 7.18 -15.92
N GLU A 69 9.65 6.96 -16.81
CA GLU A 69 9.69 7.33 -18.22
C GLU A 69 8.70 8.49 -18.41
N PHE A 70 9.25 9.69 -18.59
CA PHE A 70 8.46 10.90 -18.85
C PHE A 70 8.14 10.96 -20.35
N ASP A 71 6.85 10.98 -20.69
CA ASP A 71 6.44 11.14 -22.09
C ASP A 71 6.29 12.62 -22.41
N ALA A 72 7.40 13.20 -22.89
CA ALA A 72 7.46 14.61 -23.24
C ALA A 72 6.75 14.86 -24.57
N ALA A 73 5.60 15.53 -24.52
CA ALA A 73 5.00 16.13 -25.70
C ALA A 73 6.06 16.97 -26.46
N PRO A 74 6.26 16.78 -27.77
CA PRO A 74 7.34 17.41 -28.52
C PRO A 74 7.10 18.92 -28.62
N GLY A 75 7.79 19.69 -27.76
CA GLY A 75 7.63 21.15 -27.68
C GLY A 75 8.37 21.82 -26.51
N GLY A 76 8.73 21.08 -25.47
CA GLY A 76 9.60 21.59 -24.40
C GLY A 76 11.06 21.66 -24.87
N THR A 77 11.53 22.82 -25.34
CA THR A 77 12.98 23.08 -25.38
C THR A 77 13.55 22.97 -23.97
N PRO A 78 14.70 22.30 -23.77
CA PRO A 78 15.39 22.35 -22.49
C PRO A 78 15.73 23.82 -22.19
N ARG A 79 15.05 24.41 -21.21
CA ARG A 79 15.39 25.74 -20.75
C ARG A 79 16.67 25.61 -19.95
N GLU A 80 17.78 25.81 -20.65
CA GLU A 80 19.12 25.88 -20.07
C GLU A 80 19.06 26.82 -18.87
N GLN A 81 19.21 26.24 -17.67
CA GLN A 81 19.08 26.95 -16.42
C GLN A 81 20.34 27.81 -16.28
N ALA A 82 20.25 29.04 -16.78
CA ALA A 82 21.33 30.02 -16.72
C ALA A 82 21.94 30.01 -15.32
N ALA A 83 23.24 29.70 -15.26
CA ALA A 83 23.94 29.52 -14.00
C ALA A 83 23.74 30.74 -13.10
N ALA A 84 23.34 30.51 -11.84
CA ALA A 84 23.31 31.56 -10.85
C ALA A 84 24.72 32.17 -10.74
N PRO A 85 24.86 33.51 -10.65
CA PRO A 85 26.17 34.13 -10.48
C PRO A 85 26.83 33.60 -9.21
N ALA A 86 28.13 33.29 -9.31
CA ALA A 86 28.90 32.74 -8.20
C ALA A 86 28.85 33.66 -6.96
N PRO A 87 28.89 33.10 -5.74
CA PRO A 87 29.00 33.91 -4.53
C PRO A 87 30.30 34.76 -4.57
N PRO A 88 30.29 35.97 -4.00
CA PRO A 88 31.48 36.81 -3.94
C PRO A 88 32.59 36.15 -3.12
N PRO A 89 33.88 36.44 -3.42
CA PRO A 89 35.00 35.85 -2.70
C PRO A 89 35.03 36.28 -1.23
N ASP A 90 35.22 35.29 -0.35
CA ASP A 90 35.20 35.44 1.09
C ASP A 90 36.53 36.06 1.60
N ASN A 91 36.51 37.38 1.85
CA ASN A 91 37.65 38.13 2.36
C ASN A 91 37.71 38.09 3.90
N THR A 92 37.94 36.90 4.46
CA THR A 92 38.16 36.71 5.90
C THR A 92 39.60 36.23 6.17
N PRO A 93 40.46 37.01 6.85
CA PRO A 93 41.85 36.60 7.11
C PRO A 93 41.96 35.39 8.05
N PRO A 94 42.95 34.50 7.85
CA PRO A 94 43.12 33.32 8.69
C PRO A 94 43.62 33.69 10.09
N ARG A 95 43.03 33.06 11.12
CA ARG A 95 43.61 33.01 12.47
C ARG A 95 44.30 31.67 12.68
N ASP A 96 45.63 31.69 12.69
CA ASP A 96 46.43 30.60 13.26
C ASP A 96 46.14 30.46 14.76
N VAL A 97 45.88 29.22 15.21
CA VAL A 97 46.35 28.73 16.51
C VAL A 97 46.44 27.20 16.52
N ALA A 98 47.69 26.74 16.34
CA ALA A 98 48.34 25.63 17.04
C ALA A 98 47.57 24.33 17.34
N ALA A 99 48.12 23.24 16.81
CA ALA A 99 47.78 21.88 17.18
C ALA A 99 48.07 21.55 18.67
N ARG A 100 47.35 20.57 19.22
CA ARG A 100 47.89 19.72 20.28
C ARG A 100 47.34 18.30 20.21
N GLU A 101 48.20 17.39 19.74
CA GLU A 101 48.02 15.95 19.94
C GLU A 101 48.08 15.60 21.42
N THR A 102 47.32 14.59 21.87
CA THR A 102 47.72 13.74 23.01
C THR A 102 47.07 12.36 22.88
N GLN A 103 47.90 11.33 22.86
CA GLN A 103 47.51 9.91 22.88
C GLN A 103 47.22 9.44 24.32
N ARG A 104 46.37 8.41 24.47
CA ARG A 104 46.40 7.36 25.52
C ARG A 104 45.34 6.31 25.19
N GLU A 105 45.71 5.15 24.66
CA GLU A 105 46.16 3.94 25.39
C GLU A 105 45.04 3.15 26.10
N THR A 106 44.61 2.08 25.44
CA THR A 106 44.67 0.69 25.94
C THR A 106 44.03 0.33 27.30
N GLN A 107 43.01 -0.53 27.29
CA GLN A 107 43.10 -1.84 27.98
C GLN A 107 41.99 -2.87 27.65
N THR A 108 42.43 -4.12 27.48
CA THR A 108 41.65 -5.35 27.34
C THR A 108 41.40 -6.00 28.71
N ARG A 109 40.18 -6.46 29.05
CA ARG A 109 39.99 -7.72 29.83
C ARG A 109 38.55 -8.24 30.06
N THR A 110 38.38 -9.56 29.82
CA THR A 110 37.63 -10.60 30.57
C THR A 110 36.18 -10.44 31.10
N GLN A 111 35.32 -11.38 30.67
CA GLN A 111 34.24 -12.08 31.42
C GLN A 111 34.80 -13.02 32.53
N PRO A 112 34.00 -13.75 33.37
CA PRO A 112 32.64 -13.56 33.96
C PRO A 112 32.75 -13.76 35.52
N PRO A 113 31.93 -14.53 36.30
CA PRO A 113 30.49 -14.89 36.29
C PRO A 113 29.72 -14.70 37.63
N ALA A 114 28.38 -14.77 37.58
CA ALA A 114 27.45 -15.25 38.65
C ALA A 114 26.07 -15.48 38.00
N GLU A 115 25.45 -16.66 37.98
CA GLU A 115 24.76 -17.37 39.07
C GLU A 115 23.57 -16.65 39.73
N SER A 116 22.35 -17.10 39.39
CA SER A 116 21.21 -17.14 40.32
C SER A 116 20.22 -18.24 39.91
N GLN A 117 19.55 -18.82 40.90
CA GLN A 117 18.86 -20.11 40.84
C GLN A 117 17.33 -20.00 40.90
N ALA A 118 16.67 -21.16 40.71
CA ALA A 118 15.27 -21.47 41.04
C ALA A 118 14.20 -20.84 40.10
N VAL A 119 12.98 -21.39 39.96
CA VAL A 119 12.22 -22.38 40.76
C VAL A 119 11.54 -23.42 39.84
N THR A 120 11.28 -24.61 40.39
CA THR A 120 10.45 -25.73 39.87
C THR A 120 9.13 -25.34 39.20
N ARG A 121 8.70 -26.15 38.22
CA ARG A 121 7.31 -26.26 37.77
C ARG A 121 6.91 -27.72 37.60
N ASP A 122 5.81 -28.12 38.23
CA ASP A 122 5.23 -29.47 38.12
C ASP A 122 4.55 -29.69 36.75
N PRO A 123 4.48 -30.95 36.26
CA PRO A 123 3.82 -31.27 35.01
C PRO A 123 2.30 -31.37 35.16
N VAL A 124 1.55 -30.56 34.40
CA VAL A 124 0.09 -30.65 34.33
C VAL A 124 -0.32 -31.88 33.49
N LYS A 125 -1.15 -32.73 34.10
CA LYS A 125 -1.71 -33.96 33.52
C LYS A 125 -2.79 -33.65 32.46
N PRO A 126 -2.82 -34.32 31.29
CA PRO A 126 -3.89 -34.16 30.31
C PRO A 126 -5.19 -34.88 30.72
N PRO A 127 -6.38 -34.38 30.33
CA PRO A 127 -7.64 -35.08 30.51
C PRO A 127 -7.81 -36.24 29.51
N PRO A 128 -8.58 -37.29 29.85
CA PRO A 128 -8.72 -38.50 29.01
C PRO A 128 -9.70 -38.32 27.85
N ALA A 129 -9.53 -39.18 26.84
CA ALA A 129 -10.41 -39.28 25.68
C ALA A 129 -11.81 -39.83 26.02
N SER A 130 -12.79 -39.49 25.19
CA SER A 130 -14.13 -40.09 25.18
C SER A 130 -14.61 -40.27 23.74
N ASP A 131 -14.76 -41.52 23.34
CA ASP A 131 -15.40 -42.03 22.11
C ASP A 131 -15.57 -43.56 22.32
N PRO A 132 -16.46 -44.27 21.61
CA PRO A 132 -17.68 -43.83 20.91
C PRO A 132 -18.92 -44.71 21.26
N GLU A 133 -20.14 -44.34 20.88
CA GLU A 133 -21.22 -45.33 20.70
C GLU A 133 -22.20 -44.91 19.57
N PRO A 134 -22.72 -45.84 18.72
CA PRO A 134 -23.21 -45.49 17.39
C PRO A 134 -24.73 -45.38 17.28
N SER A 135 -25.21 -44.87 16.15
CA SER A 135 -26.58 -45.12 15.67
C SER A 135 -26.62 -45.24 14.15
N GLN A 136 -27.43 -46.17 13.66
CA GLN A 136 -27.47 -46.66 12.28
C GLN A 136 -28.26 -45.74 11.32
N PRO A 137 -28.12 -45.92 9.99
CA PRO A 137 -28.75 -45.08 8.99
C PRO A 137 -30.15 -45.57 8.59
N GLU A 138 -31.10 -44.67 8.31
CA GLU A 138 -32.26 -45.04 7.48
C GLU A 138 -32.86 -43.91 6.59
N LYS A 139 -32.82 -44.20 5.28
CA LYS A 139 -33.81 -43.94 4.21
C LYS A 139 -34.52 -42.57 4.07
N THR A 140 -34.13 -41.91 2.99
CA THR A 140 -34.97 -41.25 1.96
C THR A 140 -36.50 -41.24 2.13
N VAL A 141 -37.09 -40.04 2.10
CA VAL A 141 -38.46 -39.81 1.59
C VAL A 141 -38.46 -38.63 0.63
N THR A 142 -39.04 -38.84 -0.55
CA THR A 142 -39.20 -37.88 -1.65
C THR A 142 -40.49 -37.06 -1.50
N THR A 143 -40.55 -35.83 -2.05
CA THR A 143 -41.64 -35.25 -2.90
C THR A 143 -41.64 -33.69 -2.80
N PRO A 144 -41.74 -32.93 -3.91
CA PRO A 144 -41.70 -31.46 -3.91
C PRO A 144 -43.11 -30.80 -3.87
N PRO A 145 -43.18 -29.48 -3.57
CA PRO A 145 -44.20 -28.66 -4.21
C PRO A 145 -43.72 -27.25 -4.69
N GLN A 146 -44.10 -26.95 -5.93
CA GLN A 146 -44.66 -25.69 -6.44
C GLN A 146 -43.93 -24.34 -6.26
N ASP A 147 -43.62 -23.75 -7.43
CA ASP A 147 -43.84 -22.36 -7.83
C ASP A 147 -44.24 -21.37 -6.70
N THR A 148 -43.25 -20.61 -6.24
CA THR A 148 -43.49 -19.26 -5.73
C THR A 148 -42.69 -18.31 -6.61
N GLU A 149 -43.42 -17.48 -7.35
CA GLU A 149 -42.91 -16.43 -8.23
C GLU A 149 -42.11 -15.42 -7.38
N ILE A 150 -40.77 -15.46 -7.45
CA ILE A 150 -39.92 -14.53 -6.70
C ILE A 150 -40.03 -13.16 -7.39
N PRO A 151 -40.48 -12.10 -6.71
CA PRO A 151 -40.65 -10.80 -7.32
C PRO A 151 -39.32 -10.19 -7.75
N ASP A 152 -39.38 -9.40 -8.83
CA ASP A 152 -38.31 -8.89 -9.70
C ASP A 152 -37.26 -7.99 -9.01
N SER A 153 -36.57 -8.55 -8.01
CA SER A 153 -35.53 -7.90 -7.19
C SER A 153 -34.12 -8.44 -7.46
N GLU A 154 -33.91 -9.08 -8.62
CA GLU A 154 -32.58 -9.21 -9.23
C GLU A 154 -32.10 -7.82 -9.72
N ARG A 155 -31.83 -6.91 -8.78
CA ARG A 155 -31.12 -5.66 -9.04
C ARG A 155 -29.66 -5.95 -9.42
N THR A 156 -29.47 -6.30 -10.69
CA THR A 156 -28.20 -6.18 -11.42
C THR A 156 -27.00 -6.77 -10.67
N SER A 157 -27.01 -8.08 -10.46
CA SER A 157 -25.80 -8.85 -10.14
C SER A 157 -24.83 -8.79 -11.33
N ARG A 158 -23.98 -7.75 -11.38
CA ARG A 158 -22.91 -7.64 -12.37
C ARG A 158 -21.99 -8.85 -12.21
N LYS A 159 -22.08 -9.80 -13.13
CA LYS A 159 -21.39 -11.08 -13.05
C LYS A 159 -19.88 -10.84 -12.96
N LEU A 160 -19.24 -11.36 -11.92
CA LEU A 160 -17.79 -11.35 -11.77
C LEU A 160 -17.16 -12.29 -12.82
N THR A 161 -16.78 -11.71 -13.95
CA THR A 161 -16.17 -12.43 -15.11
C THR A 161 -14.89 -11.79 -15.62
N GLY A 162 -14.40 -10.72 -14.99
CA GLY A 162 -13.12 -10.12 -15.36
C GLY A 162 -11.94 -11.02 -15.01
N PRO A 163 -10.77 -10.79 -15.63
CA PRO A 163 -9.54 -11.47 -15.25
C PRO A 163 -9.21 -11.19 -13.78
N VAL A 164 -8.61 -12.18 -13.11
CA VAL A 164 -8.03 -12.00 -11.78
C VAL A 164 -6.59 -11.54 -11.94
N LYS A 165 -6.25 -10.38 -11.37
CA LYS A 165 -4.87 -9.91 -11.25
C LYS A 165 -4.35 -10.26 -9.86
N THR A 166 -3.31 -11.08 -9.78
CA THR A 166 -2.65 -11.46 -8.54
C THR A 166 -1.32 -10.71 -8.39
N GLN A 167 -1.05 -10.14 -7.21
CA GLN A 167 0.17 -9.40 -6.90
C GLN A 167 0.68 -9.80 -5.50
N ASN A 168 1.97 -10.09 -5.39
CA ASN A 168 2.65 -10.30 -4.11
C ASN A 168 3.28 -8.98 -3.66
N ILE A 169 3.07 -8.58 -2.41
CA ILE A 169 3.54 -7.33 -1.81
C ILE A 169 4.25 -7.60 -0.49
N ASP A 170 5.36 -6.91 -0.28
CA ASP A 170 6.13 -6.92 0.96
C ASP A 170 5.84 -5.64 1.76
N VAL A 171 5.01 -5.73 2.79
CA VAL A 171 4.59 -4.60 3.63
C VAL A 171 5.59 -4.48 4.78
N VAL A 172 6.57 -3.60 4.62
CA VAL A 172 7.64 -3.39 5.60
C VAL A 172 7.10 -2.59 6.79
N ALA A 173 7.26 -3.14 8.00
CA ALA A 173 6.56 -2.67 9.21
C ALA A 173 6.82 -1.21 9.60
N ARG A 174 7.99 -0.67 9.21
CA ARG A 174 8.41 0.70 9.55
C ARG A 174 7.98 1.80 8.58
N ARG A 175 7.11 1.47 7.63
CA ARG A 175 6.68 2.39 6.57
C ARG A 175 5.25 2.83 6.82
N ASP A 176 5.03 4.14 6.69
CA ASP A 176 3.71 4.76 6.77
C ASP A 176 2.72 4.13 5.76
N TRP A 177 3.11 4.04 4.48
CA TRP A 177 2.36 3.29 3.48
C TRP A 177 3.26 2.54 2.49
N THR A 178 2.80 1.36 2.07
CA THR A 178 3.39 0.55 0.99
C THR A 178 2.46 0.56 -0.22
N SER A 179 2.94 1.04 -1.36
CA SER A 179 2.18 1.02 -2.62
C SER A 179 2.09 -0.40 -3.18
N THR A 180 0.89 -0.83 -3.57
CA THR A 180 0.69 -2.17 -4.17
C THR A 180 0.88 -2.18 -5.69
N GLY A 181 0.88 -1.02 -6.35
CA GLY A 181 0.81 -0.95 -7.82
C GLY A 181 -0.53 -1.41 -8.43
N LEU A 182 -1.55 -1.65 -7.60
CA LEU A 182 -2.89 -2.05 -8.06
C LEU A 182 -3.84 -0.86 -8.09
N ILE A 183 -4.14 -0.40 -9.31
CA ILE A 183 -5.26 0.52 -9.55
C ILE A 183 -6.56 -0.30 -9.44
N ILE A 184 -7.35 0.02 -8.44
CA ILE A 184 -8.66 -0.57 -8.15
C ILE A 184 -9.76 0.27 -8.79
N LYS A 185 -10.81 -0.38 -9.30
CA LYS A 185 -12.06 0.26 -9.71
C LYS A 185 -13.19 -0.05 -8.75
N ARG A 186 -14.10 0.90 -8.56
CA ARG A 186 -15.32 0.73 -7.78
C ARG A 186 -16.15 -0.42 -8.35
N GLY A 187 -16.44 -1.42 -7.50
CA GLY A 187 -17.12 -2.65 -7.87
C GLY A 187 -16.19 -3.85 -8.07
N ASP A 188 -14.88 -3.66 -8.21
CA ASP A 188 -13.93 -4.78 -8.23
C ASP A 188 -14.05 -5.59 -6.94
N ARG A 189 -13.96 -6.92 -7.06
CA ARG A 189 -13.89 -7.83 -5.91
C ARG A 189 -12.43 -8.04 -5.56
N ILE A 190 -12.04 -7.71 -4.34
CA ILE A 190 -10.67 -7.85 -3.85
C ILE A 190 -10.65 -8.92 -2.76
N ARG A 191 -9.68 -9.82 -2.85
CA ARG A 191 -9.28 -10.75 -1.80
C ARG A 191 -7.83 -10.47 -1.44
N ILE A 192 -7.54 -10.31 -0.15
CA ILE A 192 -6.17 -10.15 0.34
C ILE A 192 -5.92 -11.21 1.40
N THR A 193 -4.87 -12.01 1.22
CA THR A 193 -4.30 -12.84 2.28
C THR A 193 -2.96 -12.26 2.72
N ALA A 194 -2.60 -12.43 3.99
CA ALA A 194 -1.34 -11.97 4.53
C ALA A 194 -0.72 -12.99 5.48
N THR A 195 0.60 -13.02 5.51
CA THR A 195 1.42 -13.85 6.40
C THR A 195 2.65 -13.07 6.86
N GLY A 196 3.43 -13.63 7.77
CA GLY A 196 4.66 -13.01 8.27
C GLY A 196 4.51 -12.47 9.69
N THR A 197 5.48 -11.67 10.11
CA THR A 197 5.56 -11.17 11.48
C THR A 197 6.31 -9.85 11.47
N VAL A 198 5.83 -8.91 12.28
CA VAL A 198 6.51 -7.66 12.59
C VAL A 198 6.86 -7.60 14.06
N THR A 199 7.89 -6.84 14.41
CA THR A 199 8.20 -6.41 15.77
C THR A 199 7.73 -4.97 15.91
N LEU A 200 6.85 -4.72 16.87
CA LEU A 200 6.17 -3.44 17.14
C LEU A 200 6.98 -2.48 18.02
N ASP A 201 8.00 -3.01 18.71
CA ASP A 201 8.88 -2.24 19.59
C ASP A 201 10.17 -3.05 19.81
N GLN A 202 11.32 -2.50 19.45
CA GLN A 202 12.61 -3.19 19.64
C GLN A 202 12.97 -3.37 21.13
N GLY A 203 12.46 -2.52 22.02
CA GLY A 203 12.74 -2.55 23.46
C GLY A 203 12.06 -3.71 24.17
N SER A 204 10.76 -3.91 23.96
CA SER A 204 10.02 -5.07 24.49
C SER A 204 10.13 -6.33 23.62
N GLY A 205 10.58 -6.21 22.36
CA GLY A 205 10.63 -7.32 21.40
C GLY A 205 9.25 -7.86 21.03
N ARG A 206 8.17 -7.09 21.26
CA ARG A 206 6.80 -7.52 21.06
C ARG A 206 6.51 -7.71 19.57
N THR A 207 6.00 -8.88 19.20
CA THR A 207 5.68 -9.22 17.81
C THR A 207 4.19 -9.30 17.53
N SER A 208 3.83 -9.17 16.26
CA SER A 208 2.45 -9.31 15.77
C SER A 208 2.40 -10.04 14.43
N GLY A 209 1.36 -10.87 14.26
CA GLY A 209 0.93 -11.37 12.95
C GLY A 209 -0.03 -10.36 12.26
N PRO A 210 -0.41 -10.59 10.99
CA PRO A 210 -1.27 -9.67 10.24
C PRO A 210 -2.64 -9.42 10.87
N GLU A 211 -3.16 -10.37 11.66
CA GLU A 211 -4.36 -10.18 12.48
C GLU A 211 -4.24 -9.11 13.59
N GLY A 212 -3.02 -8.69 13.95
CA GLY A 212 -2.75 -7.79 15.06
C GLY A 212 -2.80 -8.48 16.43
N ILE A 213 -2.62 -7.68 17.48
CA ILE A 213 -2.72 -8.11 18.88
C ILE A 213 -3.57 -7.14 19.71
N GLU A 214 -4.10 -7.64 20.83
CA GLU A 214 -4.76 -6.81 21.85
C GLU A 214 -3.72 -5.98 22.61
N LEU A 215 -3.41 -4.80 22.08
CA LEU A 215 -2.55 -3.80 22.71
C LEU A 215 -3.20 -2.42 22.57
N ALA A 216 -3.30 -1.69 23.67
CA ALA A 216 -3.84 -0.33 23.64
C ALA A 216 -2.83 0.63 23.00
N ASP A 217 -3.18 1.19 21.84
CA ASP A 217 -2.46 2.30 21.20
C ASP A 217 -3.48 3.34 20.73
N PRO A 218 -3.49 4.56 21.31
CA PRO A 218 -4.40 5.64 20.93
C PRO A 218 -3.96 6.42 19.69
N ARG A 219 -2.79 6.12 19.10
CA ARG A 219 -2.24 6.82 17.93
C ARG A 219 -2.36 6.03 16.62
N LYS A 220 -2.81 4.78 16.65
CA LYS A 220 -3.08 3.96 15.45
C LYS A 220 -4.27 4.51 14.65
N LEU A 221 -4.29 4.22 13.35
CA LEU A 221 -5.29 4.74 12.42
C LEU A 221 -6.69 4.13 12.63
N MET A 222 -6.77 2.84 12.91
CA MET A 222 -8.03 2.14 13.23
C MET A 222 -8.06 1.82 14.73
N GLY A 223 -8.60 2.76 15.52
CA GLY A 223 -8.62 2.71 16.99
C GLY A 223 -9.34 1.49 17.59
N ASP A 224 -10.38 1.01 16.89
CA ASP A 224 -11.22 -0.14 17.22
C ASP A 224 -10.62 -1.49 16.81
N GLN A 225 -9.60 -1.49 15.94
CA GLN A 225 -8.98 -2.71 15.40
C GLN A 225 -7.69 -3.07 16.16
N PRO A 226 -7.26 -4.34 16.17
CA PRO A 226 -6.01 -4.76 16.81
C PRO A 226 -4.78 -3.96 16.38
N THR A 227 -3.86 -3.74 17.31
CA THR A 227 -2.61 -3.00 17.05
C THR A 227 -1.61 -3.92 16.36
N GLY A 228 -0.85 -3.39 15.40
CA GLY A 228 0.03 -4.20 14.55
C GLY A 228 -0.69 -4.94 13.42
N ALA A 229 -2.02 -4.85 13.31
CA ALA A 229 -2.78 -5.51 12.24
C ALA A 229 -2.46 -4.92 10.86
N LEU A 230 -2.61 -5.73 9.81
CA LEU A 230 -2.56 -5.24 8.44
C LEU A 230 -3.84 -4.46 8.10
N ILE A 231 -3.67 -3.24 7.60
CA ILE A 231 -4.73 -2.36 7.12
C ILE A 231 -4.44 -1.89 5.70
N GLY A 232 -5.46 -1.37 5.01
CA GLY A 232 -5.33 -0.79 3.68
C GLY A 232 -6.23 0.40 3.43
N VAL A 233 -5.95 1.14 2.36
CA VAL A 233 -6.76 2.27 1.87
C VAL A 233 -6.73 2.31 0.34
N ILE A 234 -7.84 2.74 -0.28
CA ILE A 234 -7.95 2.88 -1.74
C ILE A 234 -8.04 4.37 -2.08
N GLY A 235 -7.05 4.85 -2.84
CA GLY A 235 -6.87 6.27 -3.12
C GLY A 235 -6.17 7.01 -1.97
N ALA A 236 -5.52 8.14 -2.29
CA ALA A 236 -4.87 9.01 -1.31
C ALA A 236 -5.88 9.94 -0.59
N ASP A 237 -5.40 10.69 0.40
CA ASP A 237 -6.09 11.83 1.04
C ASP A 237 -7.49 11.50 1.62
N ASN A 238 -7.67 10.32 2.22
CA ASN A 238 -8.92 9.91 2.88
C ASN A 238 -8.68 8.95 4.06
N ASP A 239 -9.72 8.75 4.87
CA ASP A 239 -9.78 7.99 6.12
C ASP A 239 -10.68 6.74 6.04
N ASP A 240 -11.04 6.29 4.84
CA ASP A 240 -11.83 5.07 4.57
C ASP A 240 -10.92 3.82 4.69
N PHE A 241 -10.41 3.59 5.90
CA PHE A 241 -9.48 2.51 6.20
C PHE A 241 -10.16 1.16 6.28
N ILE A 242 -9.51 0.15 5.71
CA ILE A 242 -10.01 -1.21 5.60
C ILE A 242 -9.15 -2.12 6.49
N PHE A 243 -9.79 -2.80 7.45
CA PHE A 243 -9.14 -3.87 8.19
C PHE A 243 -8.91 -5.09 7.27
N ILE A 244 -7.65 -5.47 7.08
CA ILE A 244 -7.28 -6.61 6.21
C ILE A 244 -6.97 -7.86 7.02
N GLY A 245 -6.29 -7.73 8.15
CA GLY A 245 -5.93 -8.87 8.98
C GLY A 245 -5.10 -9.91 8.21
N ARG A 246 -5.32 -11.20 8.53
CA ARG A 246 -4.75 -12.36 7.81
C ARG A 246 -5.47 -12.69 6.50
N LEU A 247 -6.77 -12.40 6.41
CA LEU A 247 -7.60 -12.63 5.23
C LEU A 247 -8.81 -11.69 5.29
N THR A 248 -9.01 -10.92 4.23
CA THR A 248 -10.23 -10.12 4.01
C THR A 248 -10.67 -10.24 2.56
N GLU A 249 -11.99 -10.26 2.33
CA GLU A 249 -12.62 -10.08 1.03
C GLU A 249 -13.62 -8.94 1.07
N PHE A 250 -13.61 -8.09 0.05
CA PHE A 250 -14.54 -6.97 -0.06
C PHE A 250 -14.76 -6.57 -1.52
N THR A 251 -15.75 -5.69 -1.73
CA THR A 251 -16.00 -5.04 -3.02
C THR A 251 -15.65 -3.57 -2.90
N ALA A 252 -14.84 -3.03 -3.81
CA ALA A 252 -14.35 -1.65 -3.72
C ALA A 252 -15.49 -0.61 -3.80
N SER A 253 -15.50 0.32 -2.83
CA SER A 253 -16.42 1.46 -2.75
C SER A 253 -16.05 2.61 -3.72
N ARG A 254 -14.77 2.71 -4.09
CA ARG A 254 -14.19 3.80 -4.90
C ARG A 254 -13.07 3.33 -5.84
N ASP A 255 -12.71 4.19 -6.77
CA ASP A 255 -11.55 4.04 -7.63
C ASP A 255 -10.29 4.58 -6.92
N GLY A 256 -9.12 3.99 -7.15
CA GLY A 256 -7.85 4.51 -6.64
C GLY A 256 -6.71 3.49 -6.61
N LEU A 257 -5.50 3.94 -6.27
CA LEU A 257 -4.38 3.04 -5.97
C LEU A 257 -4.56 2.43 -4.58
N LEU A 258 -4.42 1.11 -4.45
CA LEU A 258 -4.43 0.42 -3.16
C LEU A 258 -3.07 0.58 -2.45
N PHE A 259 -3.12 0.97 -1.18
CA PHE A 259 -1.98 1.01 -0.26
C PHE A 259 -2.22 0.09 0.93
N LEU A 260 -1.14 -0.41 1.53
CA LEU A 260 -1.15 -1.26 2.71
C LEU A 260 -0.21 -0.70 3.80
N SER A 261 -0.59 -0.86 5.07
CA SER A 261 0.19 -0.43 6.23
C SER A 261 -0.07 -1.28 7.48
N VAL A 262 0.69 -1.04 8.55
CA VAL A 262 0.53 -1.62 9.89
C VAL A 262 -0.29 -0.66 10.76
N ASN A 263 -1.31 -1.18 11.44
CA ASN A 263 -2.19 -0.40 12.31
C ASN A 263 -1.51 -0.06 13.65
N GLU A 264 -0.66 0.95 13.63
CA GLU A 264 0.13 1.38 14.80
C GLU A 264 0.54 2.85 14.66
N GLY A 265 0.61 3.56 15.78
CA GLY A 265 0.94 4.99 15.82
C GLY A 265 2.43 5.31 15.93
N ALA A 266 3.29 4.33 16.19
CA ALA A 266 4.75 4.45 16.16
C ALA A 266 5.31 3.39 15.21
N LEU A 267 5.67 3.79 13.99
CA LEU A 267 6.20 2.87 12.98
C LEU A 267 7.73 2.90 12.90
N ALA A 268 8.38 3.98 13.37
CA ALA A 268 9.81 4.19 13.14
C ALA A 268 10.72 3.17 13.85
N ASP A 269 10.25 2.60 14.96
CA ASP A 269 10.85 1.56 15.78
C ASP A 269 10.45 0.13 15.36
N ASN A 270 9.67 -0.03 14.30
CA ASN A 270 9.24 -1.34 13.83
C ASN A 270 10.31 -2.08 13.02
N SER A 271 10.27 -3.41 13.08
CA SER A 271 11.08 -4.28 12.22
C SER A 271 10.28 -5.49 11.71
N GLY A 272 10.82 -6.23 10.74
CA GLY A 272 10.07 -7.29 10.05
C GLY A 272 9.12 -6.77 8.96
N SER A 273 8.23 -7.64 8.48
CA SER A 273 7.31 -7.35 7.38
C SER A 273 6.19 -8.38 7.25
N TYR A 274 5.10 -7.98 6.60
CA TYR A 274 4.07 -8.90 6.12
C TYR A 274 4.23 -9.20 4.63
N LYS A 275 3.97 -10.44 4.25
CA LYS A 275 3.88 -10.90 2.86
C LYS A 275 2.40 -11.04 2.52
N ALA A 276 1.91 -10.09 1.72
CA ALA A 276 0.51 -10.03 1.29
C ALA A 276 0.37 -10.55 -0.16
N VAL A 277 -0.67 -11.34 -0.40
CA VAL A 277 -1.10 -11.75 -1.74
C VAL A 277 -2.45 -11.10 -2.00
N ILE A 278 -2.51 -10.28 -3.04
CA ILE A 278 -3.71 -9.51 -3.40
C ILE A 278 -4.24 -10.05 -4.72
N GLU A 279 -5.51 -10.44 -4.73
CA GLU A 279 -6.24 -10.89 -5.91
C GLU A 279 -7.37 -9.90 -6.20
N VAL A 280 -7.31 -9.25 -7.37
CA VAL A 280 -8.32 -8.30 -7.83
C VAL A 280 -9.06 -8.89 -9.02
N GLN A 281 -10.36 -9.13 -8.86
CA GLN A 281 -11.24 -9.56 -9.93
C GLN A 281 -12.10 -8.38 -10.39
N SER A 282 -11.84 -7.90 -11.61
CA SER A 282 -12.60 -6.77 -12.15
C SER A 282 -14.02 -7.15 -12.54
N GLN A 283 -14.95 -6.20 -12.41
CA GLN A 283 -16.27 -6.36 -13.04
C GLN A 283 -16.18 -6.07 -14.53
N SER A 284 -16.45 -7.08 -15.35
CA SER A 284 -16.63 -6.88 -16.79
C SER A 284 -17.84 -5.97 -17.04
N ALA A 285 -17.64 -4.83 -17.69
CA ALA A 285 -18.75 -4.08 -18.25
C ALA A 285 -19.45 -4.96 -19.31
N ARG A 286 -20.77 -5.15 -19.17
CA ARG A 286 -21.59 -5.72 -20.24
C ARG A 286 -21.50 -4.77 -21.44
N LYS A 287 -20.85 -5.22 -22.52
CA LYS A 287 -20.89 -4.50 -23.79
C LYS A 287 -22.36 -4.35 -24.21
N PRO A 288 -22.84 -3.15 -24.56
CA PRO A 288 -24.20 -2.95 -25.05
C PRO A 288 -24.41 -3.68 -26.38
#